data_AF-A0A6J5VBI7-F1
#
_entry.id   AF-A0A6J5VBI7-F1
#
_cell.length_a   1.000
_cell.length_b   1.000
_cell.length_c   1.000
_cell.angle_alpha   90.00
_cell.angle_beta   90.00
_cell.angle_gamma   90.00
#
_symmetry.space_group_name_H-M   'P 1'
#
loop_
_entity.id
_entity.type
_entity.pdbx_description
1 polymer ?
#
loop_
_entity_poly.entity_id
_entity_poly.type
_entity_poly.pdbx_seq_one_letter_code
_entity_poly.pdbx_strand_id
1 'polypeptide(L)'
;MQSSHSYIYIYINEILGIVRWQKWSTWFLGYRGSGVLVKEKEQVKVKAKIGSVMASCTVLFKIILVLLSLSDSAVHVLSLSFGINYGQIANNLPSPSRVSVLLQTLNVSRVKLYDADPNVLQAFSNSQVDFIIGLGNENLQNMKDPLKAQAWIQQHVQPHLPQTKITCITVGNEILGGNDTQLMSNLLPAMQSVHGALVDLGLSKQVTVTTAHSLTILGNSYPPSSGSFRQDLAQYIQPILSFHAQVNSPFLINAYPYFAYKDNPGEVPLEYVLFQPNSGMVDSVTNLHYDNMLDAQIDAVYAAIKAMGHTDVEVRISETGWPSKGDPNEAGATPENAGLYNGNLMRKLEERKGTPAKPSVPIDIYVFALFNEDLKPGPASERNYGLYYPDGTPVYDIGFKGYLPQLIFTADSNKNNVLSIFNFLIFLTLQHMHEEFLKIFPGQKEFYSLTAE
;
A
#
# COMPACT_ATOMS: atom_id res chain seq x y z
N MET A 1 20.64 -10.16 12.62
CA MET A 1 19.70 -11.25 12.96
C MET A 1 20.24 -12.12 14.11
N GLN A 2 20.63 -11.50 15.23
CA GLN A 2 21.20 -12.22 16.39
C GLN A 2 20.75 -11.61 17.74
N SER A 3 19.70 -10.78 17.72
CA SER A 3 19.19 -10.09 18.92
C SER A 3 17.74 -10.47 19.24
N SER A 4 17.16 -11.51 18.65
CA SER A 4 15.79 -11.95 18.95
C SER A 4 15.73 -13.23 19.79
N HIS A 5 16.83 -13.99 19.87
CA HIS A 5 16.88 -15.23 20.66
C HIS A 5 17.22 -15.00 22.14
N SER A 6 17.89 -13.90 22.50
CA SER A 6 18.22 -13.60 23.90
C SER A 6 17.02 -13.06 24.69
N TYR A 7 16.06 -12.39 24.04
CA TYR A 7 14.93 -11.74 24.73
C TYR A 7 13.78 -12.70 25.04
N ILE A 8 13.58 -13.74 24.23
CA ILE A 8 12.65 -14.84 24.58
C ILE A 8 13.16 -15.59 25.81
N TYR A 9 14.48 -15.70 25.99
CA TYR A 9 15.10 -16.34 27.16
C TYR A 9 14.88 -15.53 28.46
N ILE A 10 14.90 -14.20 28.38
CA ILE A 10 14.60 -13.30 29.51
C ILE A 10 13.11 -13.40 29.88
N TYR A 11 12.21 -13.35 28.90
CA TYR A 11 10.76 -13.49 29.13
C TYR A 11 10.38 -14.83 29.77
N ILE A 12 11.01 -15.92 29.36
CA ILE A 12 10.77 -17.24 29.96
C ILE A 12 11.34 -17.30 31.39
N ASN A 13 12.51 -16.69 31.66
CA ASN A 13 13.08 -16.67 33.01
C ASN A 13 12.29 -15.79 34.00
N GLU A 14 11.69 -14.70 33.55
CA GLU A 14 10.82 -13.86 34.39
C GLU A 14 9.48 -14.53 34.68
N ILE A 15 8.86 -15.19 33.69
CA ILE A 15 7.66 -16.02 33.91
C ILE A 15 7.98 -17.21 34.83
N LEU A 16 9.14 -17.86 34.65
CA LEU A 16 9.62 -18.91 35.56
C LEU A 16 9.96 -18.35 36.96
N GLY A 17 10.34 -17.08 37.07
CA GLY A 17 10.53 -16.36 38.34
C GLY A 17 9.21 -16.20 39.10
N ILE A 18 8.15 -15.81 38.40
CA ILE A 18 6.78 -15.71 38.95
C ILE A 18 6.25 -17.10 39.35
N VAL A 19 6.51 -18.14 38.55
CA VAL A 19 6.15 -19.53 38.87
C VAL A 19 6.98 -20.10 40.03
N ARG A 20 8.27 -19.73 40.14
CA ARG A 20 9.12 -20.04 41.31
C ARG A 20 8.60 -19.36 42.58
N TRP A 21 8.02 -18.15 42.46
CA TRP A 21 7.40 -17.42 43.56
C TRP A 21 6.18 -18.15 44.15
N GLN A 22 5.32 -18.72 43.29
CA GLN A 22 4.21 -19.58 43.74
C GLN A 22 4.71 -20.81 44.53
N LYS A 23 5.83 -21.42 44.13
CA LYS A 23 6.43 -22.58 44.83
C LYS A 23 7.16 -22.20 46.14
N TRP A 24 7.73 -21.00 46.24
CA TRP A 24 8.41 -20.55 47.46
C TRP A 24 7.42 -20.18 48.58
N SER A 25 6.28 -19.56 48.22
CA SER A 25 5.23 -19.24 49.19
C SER A 25 4.62 -20.48 49.87
N THR A 26 4.55 -21.61 49.15
CA THR A 26 4.09 -22.89 49.70
C THR A 26 5.17 -23.60 50.53
N TRP A 27 6.45 -23.42 50.22
CA TRP A 27 7.57 -24.01 50.97
C TRP A 27 7.77 -23.34 52.35
N PHE A 28 7.69 -22.01 52.42
CA PHE A 28 7.83 -21.26 53.68
C PHE A 28 6.68 -21.54 54.67
N LEU A 29 5.49 -21.88 54.17
CA LEU A 29 4.34 -22.27 54.99
C LEU A 29 4.41 -23.72 55.51
N GLY A 30 5.37 -24.53 55.02
CA GLY A 30 5.54 -25.94 55.37
C GLY A 30 6.67 -26.24 56.37
N TYR A 31 7.46 -25.25 56.78
CA TYR A 31 8.63 -25.50 57.63
C TYR A 31 8.25 -25.71 59.11
N ARG A 32 7.95 -26.96 59.49
CA ARG A 32 7.98 -27.44 60.89
C ARG A 32 9.40 -27.92 61.22
N GLY A 33 10.28 -27.00 61.58
CA GLY A 33 11.64 -27.32 62.01
C GLY A 33 12.15 -26.33 63.06
N SER A 34 12.20 -26.79 64.30
CA SER A 34 12.88 -26.19 65.47
C SER A 34 12.60 -24.71 65.79
N GLY A 35 11.61 -24.49 66.66
CA GLY A 35 11.84 -23.65 67.84
C GLY A 35 11.64 -22.14 67.76
N VAL A 36 10.66 -21.62 67.00
CA VAL A 36 10.06 -20.31 67.30
C VAL A 36 8.56 -20.37 66.97
N LEU A 37 7.70 -20.34 67.99
CA LEU A 37 6.24 -20.23 67.87
C LEU A 37 5.87 -18.81 67.39
N VAL A 38 5.86 -18.59 66.07
CA VAL A 38 5.13 -17.45 65.51
C VAL A 38 3.64 -17.74 65.73
N LYS A 39 2.97 -16.91 66.53
CA LYS A 39 1.57 -17.11 66.92
C LYS A 39 0.70 -17.29 65.67
N GLU A 40 -0.15 -18.30 65.67
CA GLU A 40 -1.04 -18.67 64.55
C GLU A 40 -1.84 -17.49 63.96
N LYS A 41 -2.15 -16.48 64.78
CA LYS A 41 -2.79 -15.20 64.37
C LYS A 41 -1.91 -14.31 63.47
N GLU A 42 -0.59 -14.32 63.62
CA GLU A 42 0.32 -13.55 62.75
C GLU A 42 0.47 -14.22 61.37
N GLN A 43 0.53 -15.55 61.32
CA GLN A 43 0.54 -16.32 60.07
C GLN A 43 -0.71 -16.05 59.21
N VAL A 44 -1.89 -15.93 59.85
CA VAL A 44 -3.14 -15.59 59.15
C VAL A 44 -3.12 -14.16 58.60
N LYS A 45 -2.59 -13.19 59.35
CA LYS A 45 -2.45 -11.79 58.88
C LYS A 45 -1.47 -11.67 57.72
N VAL A 46 -0.35 -12.38 57.77
CA VAL A 46 0.64 -12.40 56.68
C VAL A 46 0.04 -13.03 55.43
N LYS A 47 -0.67 -14.16 55.55
CA LYS A 47 -1.39 -14.77 54.40
C LYS A 47 -2.43 -13.84 53.78
N ALA A 48 -3.23 -13.14 54.61
CA ALA A 48 -4.23 -12.20 54.11
C ALA A 48 -3.59 -11.01 53.37
N LYS A 49 -2.45 -10.50 53.88
CA LYS A 49 -1.72 -9.39 53.25
C LYS A 49 -1.05 -9.81 51.94
N ILE A 50 -0.44 -11.00 51.88
CA ILE A 50 0.08 -11.59 50.64
C ILE A 50 -1.04 -11.80 49.61
N GLY A 51 -2.20 -12.31 50.05
CA GLY A 51 -3.37 -12.46 49.17
C GLY A 51 -3.86 -11.13 48.58
N SER A 52 -3.89 -10.07 49.39
CA SER A 52 -4.25 -8.72 48.94
C SER A 52 -3.25 -8.15 47.92
N VAL A 53 -1.95 -8.33 48.14
CA VAL A 53 -0.91 -7.86 47.20
C VAL A 53 -0.98 -8.63 45.89
N MET A 54 -1.16 -9.95 45.93
CA MET A 54 -1.33 -10.76 44.72
C MET A 54 -2.59 -10.36 43.94
N ALA A 55 -3.69 -10.04 44.62
CA ALA A 55 -4.91 -9.56 43.98
C ALA A 55 -4.68 -8.21 43.25
N SER A 56 -4.01 -7.25 43.90
CA SER A 56 -3.67 -5.95 43.28
C SER A 56 -2.74 -6.11 42.08
N CYS A 57 -1.73 -6.98 42.16
CA CYS A 57 -0.81 -7.25 41.03
C CYS A 57 -1.54 -7.90 39.85
N THR A 58 -2.49 -8.80 40.13
CA THR A 58 -3.32 -9.43 39.10
C THR A 58 -4.23 -8.42 38.41
N VAL A 59 -4.78 -7.45 39.15
CA VAL A 59 -5.59 -6.36 38.58
C VAL A 59 -4.74 -5.44 37.71
N LEU A 60 -3.55 -5.04 38.16
CA LEU A 60 -2.63 -4.24 37.34
C LEU A 60 -2.21 -4.97 36.06
N PHE A 61 -1.89 -6.26 36.16
CA PHE A 61 -1.53 -7.07 34.99
C PHE A 61 -2.68 -7.20 33.98
N LYS A 62 -3.92 -7.35 34.47
CA LYS A 62 -5.12 -7.32 33.62
C LYS A 62 -5.35 -5.96 32.98
N ILE A 63 -5.13 -4.86 33.70
CA ILE A 63 -5.23 -3.49 33.15
C ILE A 63 -4.17 -3.30 32.04
N ILE A 64 -2.93 -3.76 32.26
CA ILE A 64 -1.86 -3.69 31.25
C ILE A 64 -2.23 -4.53 30.03
N LEU A 65 -2.75 -5.75 30.19
CA LEU A 65 -3.25 -6.58 29.09
C LEU A 65 -4.41 -5.92 28.33
N VAL A 66 -5.33 -5.26 29.03
CA VAL A 66 -6.44 -4.52 28.41
C VAL A 66 -5.90 -3.32 27.64
N LEU A 67 -4.96 -2.55 28.22
CA LEU A 67 -4.29 -1.45 27.53
C LEU A 67 -3.51 -1.93 26.29
N LEU A 68 -2.85 -3.09 26.37
CA LEU A 68 -2.17 -3.74 25.23
C LEU A 68 -3.15 -4.13 24.12
N SER A 69 -4.33 -4.67 24.48
CA SER A 69 -5.38 -5.01 23.51
C SER A 69 -6.06 -3.77 22.90
N LEU A 70 -6.10 -2.66 23.63
CA LEU A 70 -6.63 -1.38 23.15
C LEU A 70 -5.61 -0.60 22.31
N SER A 71 -4.30 -0.78 22.50
CA SER A 71 -3.27 -0.16 21.66
C SER A 71 -3.17 -0.74 20.24
N ASP A 72 -3.50 -2.02 20.04
CA ASP A 72 -3.67 -2.58 18.68
C ASP A 72 -4.97 -2.08 18.01
N SER A 73 -5.93 -1.59 18.80
CA SER A 73 -7.24 -1.13 18.30
C SER A 73 -7.34 0.39 18.16
N ALA A 74 -6.31 1.15 18.55
CA ALA A 74 -6.28 2.60 18.52
C ALA A 74 -5.15 3.10 17.62
N VAL A 75 -5.38 2.97 16.31
CA VAL A 75 -5.12 3.92 15.19
C VAL A 75 -5.24 3.08 13.91
N HIS A 76 -6.45 2.59 13.61
CA HIS A 76 -6.83 2.56 12.20
C HIS A 76 -7.19 4.00 11.86
N VAL A 77 -6.19 4.82 11.50
CA VAL A 77 -6.50 5.97 10.64
C VAL A 77 -7.27 5.34 9.49
N LEU A 78 -8.48 5.82 9.22
CA LEU A 78 -9.18 5.57 7.97
C LEU A 78 -8.27 6.09 6.85
N SER A 79 -7.32 5.26 6.44
CA SER A 79 -6.27 5.59 5.51
C SER A 79 -6.79 5.26 4.12
N LEU A 80 -6.77 6.26 3.25
CA LEU A 80 -7.06 6.08 1.85
C LEU A 80 -5.99 5.16 1.23
N SER A 81 -6.37 3.92 0.92
CA SER A 81 -5.51 2.96 0.25
C SER A 81 -5.60 3.20 -1.27
N PHE A 82 -4.66 3.98 -1.80
CA PHE A 82 -4.50 4.21 -3.24
C PHE A 82 -3.18 3.61 -3.74
N GLY A 83 -3.09 3.39 -5.05
CA GLY A 83 -1.85 3.01 -5.72
C GLY A 83 -1.10 4.21 -6.25
N ILE A 84 0.23 4.10 -6.39
CA ILE A 84 1.03 5.16 -7.00
C ILE A 84 2.00 4.60 -8.03
N ASN A 85 2.19 5.34 -9.12
CA ASN A 85 3.21 5.04 -10.11
C ASN A 85 4.56 5.54 -9.59
N TYR A 86 5.52 4.63 -9.42
CA TYR A 86 6.90 4.98 -9.10
C TYR A 86 7.73 4.96 -10.39
N GLY A 87 7.68 6.06 -11.13
CA GLY A 87 8.50 6.29 -12.33
C GLY A 87 9.96 6.53 -11.97
N GLN A 88 10.85 6.08 -12.84
CA GLN A 88 12.32 6.09 -12.64
C GLN A 88 13.08 6.72 -13.81
N ILE A 89 12.40 7.42 -14.73
CA ILE A 89 13.04 8.11 -15.86
C ILE A 89 13.61 9.46 -15.40
N ALA A 90 14.58 9.39 -14.49
CA ALA A 90 15.24 10.54 -13.89
C ALA A 90 16.63 10.16 -13.33
N ASN A 91 17.50 11.15 -13.14
CA ASN A 91 18.86 10.92 -12.60
C ASN A 91 19.09 11.48 -11.18
N ASN A 92 18.05 12.05 -10.57
CA ASN A 92 18.12 12.80 -9.31
C ASN A 92 17.17 12.27 -8.22
N LEU A 93 16.56 11.10 -8.44
CA LEU A 93 15.60 10.51 -7.50
C LEU A 93 16.26 10.04 -6.19
N PRO A 94 15.51 9.99 -5.06
CA PRO A 94 15.97 9.34 -3.84
C PRO A 94 16.24 7.85 -4.06
N SER A 95 17.08 7.27 -3.19
CA SER A 95 17.30 5.82 -3.24
C SER A 95 16.01 5.04 -2.93
N PRO A 96 15.82 3.83 -3.48
CA PRO A 96 14.60 3.04 -3.26
C PRO A 96 14.26 2.79 -1.79
N SER A 97 15.27 2.63 -0.91
CA SER A 97 15.04 2.49 0.53
C SER A 97 14.40 3.73 1.16
N ARG A 98 14.75 4.93 0.69
CA ARG A 98 14.14 6.18 1.16
C ARG A 98 12.72 6.31 0.62
N VAL A 99 12.49 5.91 -0.62
CA VAL A 99 11.16 5.88 -1.23
C VAL A 99 10.24 4.90 -0.48
N SER A 100 10.75 3.74 -0.09
CA SER A 100 10.02 2.76 0.75
C SER A 100 9.53 3.37 2.07
N VAL A 101 10.37 4.16 2.74
CA VAL A 101 9.97 4.88 3.96
C VAL A 101 8.93 5.95 3.65
N LEU A 102 9.09 6.73 2.58
CA LEU A 102 8.12 7.75 2.17
C LEU A 102 6.74 7.16 1.91
N LEU A 103 6.67 6.07 1.16
CA LEU A 103 5.38 5.45 0.83
C LEU A 103 4.69 4.86 2.06
N GLN A 104 5.45 4.38 3.03
CA GLN A 104 4.91 3.97 4.33
C GLN A 104 4.30 5.14 5.09
N THR A 105 4.91 6.33 5.07
CA THR A 105 4.33 7.51 5.76
C THR A 105 3.07 8.04 5.08
N LEU A 106 2.93 7.80 3.78
CA LEU A 106 1.76 8.14 2.99
C LEU A 106 0.62 7.13 3.07
N ASN A 107 0.81 6.00 3.78
CA ASN A 107 -0.09 4.86 3.76
C ASN A 107 -0.42 4.37 2.33
N VAL A 108 0.53 4.52 1.40
CA VAL A 108 0.42 3.91 0.08
C VAL A 108 0.53 2.40 0.26
N SER A 109 -0.44 1.70 -0.32
CA SER A 109 -0.58 0.25 -0.18
C SER A 109 -0.24 -0.50 -1.47
N ARG A 110 -0.15 0.23 -2.58
CA ARG A 110 0.10 -0.35 -3.90
C ARG A 110 1.06 0.53 -4.70
N VAL A 111 2.01 -0.08 -5.39
CA VAL A 111 2.99 0.59 -6.24
C VAL A 111 2.98 -0.06 -7.62
N LYS A 112 3.00 0.76 -8.67
CA LYS A 112 3.23 0.30 -10.05
C LYS A 112 4.61 0.76 -10.50
N LEU A 113 5.46 -0.19 -10.88
CA LEU A 113 6.71 0.02 -11.58
C LEU A 113 6.52 -0.23 -13.08
N TYR A 114 7.33 0.45 -13.89
CA TYR A 114 7.35 0.27 -15.36
C TYR A 114 8.36 -0.79 -15.80
N ASP A 115 9.14 -1.31 -14.86
CA ASP A 115 10.11 -2.39 -15.03
C ASP A 115 10.01 -3.38 -13.86
N ALA A 116 11.04 -4.22 -13.71
CA ALA A 116 11.23 -5.11 -12.58
C ALA A 116 12.57 -4.83 -11.87
N ASP A 117 12.85 -3.56 -11.51
CA ASP A 117 14.10 -3.16 -10.85
C ASP A 117 14.31 -3.94 -9.52
N PRO A 118 15.32 -4.82 -9.45
CA PRO A 118 15.55 -5.64 -8.26
C PRO A 118 15.95 -4.79 -7.04
N ASN A 119 16.53 -3.60 -7.23
CA ASN A 119 16.91 -2.71 -6.13
C ASN A 119 15.67 -2.14 -5.45
N VAL A 120 14.66 -1.77 -6.24
CA VAL A 120 13.37 -1.31 -5.72
C VAL A 120 12.66 -2.46 -5.03
N LEU A 121 12.49 -3.60 -5.71
CA LEU A 121 11.80 -4.75 -5.13
C LEU A 121 12.45 -5.22 -3.82
N GLN A 122 13.78 -5.19 -3.74
CA GLN A 122 14.50 -5.53 -2.51
C GLN A 122 14.31 -4.49 -1.39
N ALA A 123 14.25 -3.20 -1.71
CA ALA A 123 14.04 -2.13 -0.73
C ALA A 123 12.63 -2.16 -0.09
N PHE A 124 11.66 -2.79 -0.75
CA PHE A 124 10.30 -2.99 -0.26
C PHE A 124 10.06 -4.37 0.36
N SER A 125 11.12 -5.15 0.58
CA SER A 125 11.03 -6.45 1.26
C SER A 125 10.37 -6.33 2.64
N ASN A 126 9.31 -7.13 2.85
CA ASN A 126 8.45 -7.17 4.04
C ASN A 126 7.63 -5.88 4.32
N SER A 127 7.49 -4.96 3.35
CA SER A 127 6.72 -3.72 3.51
C SER A 127 5.18 -3.89 3.45
N GLN A 128 4.69 -5.07 3.04
CA GLN A 128 3.28 -5.36 2.75
C GLN A 128 2.65 -4.56 1.59
N VAL A 129 3.43 -3.75 0.88
CA VAL A 129 2.98 -3.01 -0.32
C VAL A 129 2.83 -3.97 -1.50
N ASP A 130 1.72 -3.87 -2.22
CA ASP A 130 1.45 -4.66 -3.42
C ASP A 130 2.14 -4.04 -4.63
N PHE A 131 2.85 -4.84 -5.40
CA PHE A 131 3.56 -4.40 -6.60
C PHE A 131 2.88 -4.90 -7.87
N ILE A 132 2.57 -3.95 -8.76
CA ILE A 132 2.53 -4.19 -10.19
C ILE A 132 3.93 -3.90 -10.74
N ILE A 133 4.51 -4.84 -11.48
CA ILE A 133 5.79 -4.65 -12.17
C ILE A 133 5.60 -4.67 -13.68
N GLY A 134 6.46 -3.95 -14.39
CA GLY A 134 6.39 -3.83 -15.85
C GLY A 134 7.33 -4.79 -16.55
N LEU A 135 6.82 -5.38 -17.64
CA LEU A 135 7.63 -5.98 -18.68
C LEU A 135 7.65 -5.01 -19.87
N GLY A 136 8.82 -4.43 -20.14
CA GLY A 136 8.99 -3.37 -21.13
C GLY A 136 8.60 -3.78 -22.56
N ASN A 137 8.15 -2.80 -23.35
CA ASN A 137 7.64 -3.00 -24.72
C ASN A 137 8.66 -3.72 -25.63
N GLU A 138 9.94 -3.45 -25.43
CA GLU A 138 11.07 -4.05 -26.15
C GLU A 138 11.19 -5.58 -25.94
N ASN A 139 10.59 -6.11 -24.87
CA ASN A 139 10.66 -7.54 -24.56
C ASN A 139 9.53 -8.35 -25.21
N LEU A 140 8.48 -7.70 -25.75
CA LEU A 140 7.30 -8.40 -26.27
C LEU A 140 7.63 -9.46 -27.32
N GLN A 141 8.56 -9.17 -28.24
CA GLN A 141 8.96 -10.14 -29.27
C GLN A 141 9.57 -11.40 -28.65
N ASN A 142 10.42 -11.25 -27.63
CA ASN A 142 11.08 -12.36 -26.96
C ASN A 142 10.11 -13.15 -26.08
N MET A 143 9.18 -12.47 -25.43
CA MET A 143 8.24 -13.10 -24.49
C MET A 143 7.20 -13.99 -25.15
N LYS A 144 7.10 -14.00 -26.48
CA LYS A 144 6.30 -15.01 -27.20
C LYS A 144 6.84 -16.43 -27.00
N ASP A 145 8.14 -16.57 -26.72
CA ASP A 145 8.78 -17.85 -26.44
C ASP A 145 8.56 -18.23 -24.96
N PRO A 146 7.83 -19.35 -24.67
CA PRO A 146 7.56 -19.76 -23.29
C PRO A 146 8.81 -19.98 -22.45
N LEU A 147 9.92 -20.46 -23.04
CA LEU A 147 11.17 -20.67 -22.29
C LEU A 147 11.80 -19.34 -21.88
N LYS A 148 11.72 -18.32 -22.74
CA LYS A 148 12.19 -16.97 -22.41
C LYS A 148 11.30 -16.31 -21.38
N ALA A 149 9.98 -16.49 -21.47
CA ALA A 149 9.04 -16.00 -20.47
C ALA A 149 9.29 -16.62 -19.09
N GLN A 150 9.51 -17.95 -19.05
CA GLN A 150 9.87 -18.65 -17.81
C GLN A 150 11.20 -18.16 -17.23
N ALA A 151 12.23 -18.01 -18.05
CA ALA A 151 13.52 -17.47 -17.62
C ALA A 151 13.38 -16.04 -17.06
N TRP A 152 12.55 -15.20 -17.69
CA TRP A 152 12.29 -13.85 -17.20
C TRP A 152 11.63 -13.85 -15.82
N ILE A 153 10.62 -14.71 -15.58
CA ILE A 153 9.96 -14.82 -14.27
C ILE A 153 10.94 -15.35 -13.20
N GLN A 154 11.73 -16.36 -13.53
CA GLN A 154 12.76 -16.92 -12.65
C GLN A 154 13.82 -15.89 -12.25
N GLN A 155 14.14 -14.97 -13.17
CA GLN A 155 15.15 -13.95 -12.94
C GLN A 155 14.61 -12.70 -12.21
N HIS A 156 13.40 -12.25 -12.56
CA HIS A 156 12.90 -10.93 -12.16
C HIS A 156 11.77 -10.97 -11.13
N VAL A 157 11.13 -12.12 -10.91
CA VAL A 157 9.95 -12.23 -10.03
C VAL A 157 10.23 -13.17 -8.86
N GLN A 158 10.61 -14.41 -9.15
CA GLN A 158 10.81 -15.44 -8.12
C GLN A 158 11.79 -15.06 -7.01
N PRO A 159 12.93 -14.38 -7.26
CA PRO A 159 13.90 -14.06 -6.22
C PRO A 159 13.35 -13.11 -5.14
N HIS A 160 12.28 -12.38 -5.44
CA HIS A 160 11.68 -11.41 -4.54
C HIS A 160 10.47 -11.97 -3.77
N LEU A 161 9.93 -13.11 -4.19
CA LEU A 161 8.77 -13.74 -3.54
C LEU A 161 9.21 -14.68 -2.41
N PRO A 162 8.48 -14.74 -1.27
CA PRO A 162 7.27 -13.97 -0.96
C PRO A 162 7.55 -12.63 -0.23
N GLN A 163 8.81 -12.27 0.00
CA GLN A 163 9.15 -11.13 0.87
C GLN A 163 8.64 -9.79 0.31
N THR A 164 8.65 -9.63 -1.00
CA THR A 164 8.04 -8.47 -1.69
C THR A 164 6.76 -8.94 -2.38
N LYS A 165 5.64 -8.27 -2.12
CA LYS A 165 4.32 -8.72 -2.58
C LYS A 165 4.06 -8.29 -4.02
N ILE A 166 4.70 -8.95 -4.97
CA ILE A 166 4.39 -8.80 -6.40
C ILE A 166 3.05 -9.49 -6.66
N THR A 167 2.06 -8.73 -7.13
CA THR A 167 0.69 -9.22 -7.38
C THR A 167 0.31 -9.20 -8.86
N CYS A 168 1.03 -8.45 -9.69
CA CYS A 168 0.70 -8.34 -11.11
C CYS A 168 1.93 -8.03 -11.97
N ILE A 169 1.92 -8.54 -13.20
CA ILE A 169 2.85 -8.16 -14.27
C ILE A 169 2.05 -7.47 -15.37
N THR A 170 2.41 -6.23 -15.72
CA THR A 170 1.92 -5.56 -16.93
C THR A 170 2.84 -5.88 -18.10
N VAL A 171 2.35 -6.62 -19.08
CA VAL A 171 3.05 -6.97 -20.31
C VAL A 171 2.86 -5.85 -21.32
N GLY A 172 3.88 -5.00 -21.45
CA GLY A 172 3.84 -3.77 -22.22
C GLY A 172 2.99 -2.66 -21.60
N ASN A 173 3.14 -1.46 -22.15
CA ASN A 173 2.41 -0.25 -21.79
C ASN A 173 2.00 0.52 -23.05
N GLU A 174 0.70 0.78 -23.19
CA GLU A 174 0.07 1.56 -24.27
C GLU A 174 0.36 1.09 -25.71
N ILE A 175 0.66 -0.20 -25.90
CA ILE A 175 1.04 -0.78 -27.20
C ILE A 175 0.04 -0.47 -28.31
N LEU A 176 -1.26 -0.59 -28.01
CA LEU A 176 -2.34 -0.40 -28.99
C LEU A 176 -2.64 1.08 -29.29
N GLY A 177 -2.06 2.02 -28.53
CA GLY A 177 -2.12 3.45 -28.80
C GLY A 177 -1.07 3.93 -29.82
N GLY A 178 -0.04 3.10 -30.08
CA GLY A 178 1.00 3.38 -31.07
C GLY A 178 0.62 2.95 -32.49
N ASN A 179 1.62 2.93 -33.39
CA ASN A 179 1.46 2.51 -34.80
C ASN A 179 2.29 1.26 -35.15
N ASP A 180 2.97 0.65 -34.17
CA ASP A 180 3.81 -0.51 -34.39
C ASP A 180 2.97 -1.81 -34.41
N THR A 181 2.59 -2.24 -35.61
CA THR A 181 1.78 -3.44 -35.82
C THR A 181 2.49 -4.73 -35.39
N GLN A 182 3.83 -4.74 -35.34
CA GLN A 182 4.60 -5.86 -34.84
C GLN A 182 4.45 -5.97 -33.31
N LEU A 183 4.57 -4.86 -32.58
CA LEU A 183 4.30 -4.86 -31.13
C LEU A 183 2.86 -5.22 -30.81
N MET A 184 1.87 -4.70 -31.56
CA MET A 184 0.46 -5.05 -31.39
C MET A 184 0.21 -6.55 -31.55
N SER A 185 0.77 -7.15 -32.60
CA SER A 185 0.65 -8.60 -32.85
C SER A 185 1.44 -9.48 -31.87
N ASN A 186 2.48 -8.94 -31.24
CA ASN A 186 3.27 -9.66 -30.23
C ASN A 186 2.62 -9.65 -28.84
N LEU A 187 1.72 -8.70 -28.55
CA LEU A 187 1.21 -8.43 -27.21
C LEU A 187 0.51 -9.65 -26.58
N LEU A 188 -0.54 -10.17 -27.24
CA LEU A 188 -1.29 -11.29 -26.68
C LEU A 188 -0.44 -12.57 -26.54
N PRO A 189 0.34 -12.99 -27.55
CA PRO A 189 1.23 -14.15 -27.38
C PRO A 189 2.23 -13.98 -26.23
N ALA A 190 2.76 -12.77 -26.00
CA ALA A 190 3.61 -12.49 -24.85
C ALA A 190 2.85 -12.63 -23.52
N MET A 191 1.64 -12.07 -23.42
CA MET A 191 0.78 -12.23 -22.24
C MET A 191 0.48 -13.70 -21.94
N GLN A 192 0.16 -14.49 -22.96
CA GLN A 192 -0.12 -15.92 -22.84
C GLN A 192 1.10 -16.70 -22.36
N SER A 193 2.29 -16.46 -22.91
CA SER A 193 3.52 -17.12 -22.51
C SER A 193 3.97 -16.74 -21.09
N VAL A 194 3.84 -15.47 -20.70
CA VAL A 194 4.12 -15.02 -19.31
C VAL A 194 3.14 -15.67 -18.33
N HIS A 195 1.84 -15.70 -18.65
CA HIS A 195 0.86 -16.38 -17.80
C HIS A 195 1.10 -17.90 -17.72
N GLY A 196 1.39 -18.55 -18.85
CA GLY A 196 1.73 -19.98 -18.89
C GLY A 196 2.93 -20.30 -18.00
N ALA A 197 3.98 -19.49 -18.08
CA ALA A 197 5.15 -19.66 -17.22
C ALA A 197 4.85 -19.42 -15.73
N LEU A 198 3.95 -18.49 -15.37
CA LEU A 198 3.48 -18.37 -13.98
C LEU A 198 2.69 -19.60 -13.53
N VAL A 199 1.88 -20.21 -14.40
CA VAL A 199 1.17 -21.46 -14.11
C VAL A 199 2.16 -22.60 -13.86
N ASP A 200 3.14 -22.78 -14.75
CA ASP A 200 4.15 -23.84 -14.67
C ASP A 200 5.01 -23.73 -13.40
N LEU A 201 5.27 -22.50 -12.95
CA LEU A 201 6.01 -22.21 -11.72
C LEU A 201 5.12 -22.21 -10.46
N GLY A 202 3.80 -22.42 -10.59
CA GLY A 202 2.87 -22.42 -9.46
C GLY A 202 2.55 -21.04 -8.86
N LEU A 203 2.83 -19.96 -9.59
CA LEU A 203 2.70 -18.56 -9.16
C LEU A 203 1.43 -17.87 -9.64
N SER A 204 0.68 -18.47 -10.57
CA SER A 204 -0.50 -17.84 -11.21
C SER A 204 -1.65 -17.48 -10.25
N LYS A 205 -1.68 -18.07 -9.04
CA LYS A 205 -2.63 -17.68 -7.98
C LYS A 205 -2.23 -16.42 -7.22
N GLN A 206 -0.95 -16.04 -7.27
CA GLN A 206 -0.38 -14.90 -6.58
C GLN A 206 -0.14 -13.72 -7.52
N VAL A 207 0.31 -14.00 -8.74
CA VAL A 207 0.71 -12.99 -9.72
C VAL A 207 -0.22 -13.08 -10.93
N THR A 208 -0.96 -12.01 -11.20
CA THR A 208 -1.80 -11.91 -12.40
C THR A 208 -1.04 -11.32 -13.59
N VAL A 209 -1.50 -11.58 -14.81
CA VAL A 209 -0.97 -10.97 -16.03
C VAL A 209 -2.02 -10.07 -16.67
N THR A 210 -1.61 -8.86 -17.03
CA THR A 210 -2.44 -7.88 -17.73
C THR A 210 -1.58 -7.02 -18.66
N THR A 211 -2.17 -6.01 -19.28
CA THR A 211 -1.49 -4.97 -20.06
C THR A 211 -2.23 -3.64 -19.84
N ALA A 212 -1.51 -2.51 -19.92
CA ALA A 212 -2.07 -1.18 -19.71
C ALA A 212 -2.34 -0.48 -21.04
N HIS A 213 -3.51 0.14 -21.15
CA HIS A 213 -3.99 0.78 -22.38
C HIS A 213 -4.20 2.28 -22.21
N SER A 214 -3.70 3.07 -23.16
CA SER A 214 -4.14 4.46 -23.33
C SER A 214 -5.60 4.51 -23.74
N LEU A 215 -6.34 5.56 -23.39
CA LEU A 215 -7.71 5.76 -23.90
C LEU A 215 -7.79 6.06 -25.40
N THR A 216 -6.66 6.25 -26.09
CA THR A 216 -6.60 6.40 -27.55
C THR A 216 -7.05 5.14 -28.32
N ILE A 217 -7.28 4.02 -27.63
CA ILE A 217 -7.88 2.82 -28.20
C ILE A 217 -9.39 2.94 -28.41
N LEU A 218 -10.05 3.93 -27.81
CA LEU A 218 -11.47 4.20 -28.00
C LEU A 218 -11.71 4.90 -29.35
N GLY A 219 -12.71 4.42 -30.09
CA GLY A 219 -13.20 5.05 -31.31
C GLY A 219 -14.33 6.04 -31.02
N ASN A 220 -15.25 5.65 -30.13
CA ASN A 220 -16.26 6.54 -29.58
C ASN A 220 -16.22 6.50 -28.05
N SER A 221 -16.42 7.64 -27.40
CA SER A 221 -16.48 7.76 -25.94
C SER A 221 -17.58 8.71 -25.45
N TYR A 222 -18.35 9.31 -26.36
CA TYR A 222 -19.44 10.22 -26.03
C TYR A 222 -20.74 9.88 -26.79
N PRO A 223 -21.89 9.80 -26.09
CA PRO A 223 -22.00 9.72 -24.63
C PRO A 223 -21.34 8.41 -24.11
N PRO A 224 -20.99 8.31 -22.81
CA PRO A 224 -20.28 7.15 -22.25
C PRO A 224 -20.92 5.80 -22.58
N SER A 225 -22.26 5.70 -22.58
CA SER A 225 -22.99 4.47 -22.93
C SER A 225 -22.72 3.96 -24.34
N SER A 226 -22.27 4.84 -25.23
CA SER A 226 -21.97 4.55 -26.63
C SER A 226 -20.48 4.28 -26.85
N GLY A 227 -19.72 4.08 -25.76
CA GLY A 227 -18.31 3.75 -25.81
C GLY A 227 -18.02 2.54 -26.71
N SER A 228 -17.02 2.67 -27.58
CA SER A 228 -16.58 1.60 -28.47
C SER A 228 -15.08 1.69 -28.72
N PHE A 229 -14.43 0.53 -28.90
CA PHE A 229 -13.03 0.51 -29.34
C PHE A 229 -12.92 0.87 -30.81
N ARG A 230 -11.76 1.40 -31.20
CA ARG A 230 -11.42 1.63 -32.60
C ARG A 230 -11.52 0.33 -33.41
N GLN A 231 -12.17 0.41 -34.57
CA GLN A 231 -12.43 -0.75 -35.40
C GLN A 231 -11.16 -1.44 -35.92
N ASP A 232 -10.11 -0.68 -36.20
CA ASP A 232 -8.82 -1.22 -36.66
C ASP A 232 -8.08 -2.01 -35.58
N LEU A 233 -8.36 -1.72 -34.30
CA LEU A 233 -7.79 -2.42 -33.14
C LEU A 233 -8.62 -3.62 -32.69
N ALA A 234 -9.84 -3.80 -33.21
CA ALA A 234 -10.77 -4.85 -32.77
C ALA A 234 -10.15 -6.26 -32.86
N GLN A 235 -9.34 -6.52 -33.89
CA GLN A 235 -8.63 -7.80 -34.08
C GLN A 235 -7.63 -8.12 -32.96
N TYR A 236 -7.11 -7.11 -32.27
CA TYR A 236 -6.18 -7.27 -31.14
C TYR A 236 -6.91 -7.24 -29.80
N ILE A 237 -7.88 -6.34 -29.64
CA ILE A 237 -8.59 -6.15 -28.37
C ILE A 237 -9.52 -7.32 -28.07
N GLN A 238 -10.28 -7.83 -29.05
CA GLN A 238 -11.20 -8.94 -28.81
C GLN A 238 -10.52 -10.15 -28.16
N PRO A 239 -9.41 -10.70 -28.69
CA PRO A 239 -8.77 -11.86 -28.06
C PRO A 239 -8.04 -11.50 -26.75
N ILE A 240 -7.64 -10.24 -26.52
CA ILE A 240 -7.12 -9.78 -25.23
C ILE A 240 -8.24 -9.79 -24.17
N LEU A 241 -9.44 -9.34 -24.49
CA LEU A 241 -10.60 -9.43 -23.59
C LEU A 241 -10.96 -10.89 -23.27
N SER A 242 -10.95 -11.76 -24.27
CA SER A 242 -11.12 -13.21 -24.05
C SER A 242 -10.06 -13.78 -23.11
N PHE A 243 -8.80 -13.35 -23.23
CA PHE A 243 -7.75 -13.75 -22.31
C PHE A 243 -8.01 -13.26 -20.88
N HIS A 244 -8.36 -11.98 -20.69
CA HIS A 244 -8.72 -11.43 -19.38
C HIS A 244 -9.86 -12.19 -18.71
N ALA A 245 -10.91 -12.49 -19.47
CA ALA A 245 -12.05 -13.30 -19.00
C ALA A 245 -11.60 -14.71 -18.59
N GLN A 246 -10.76 -15.37 -19.39
CA GLN A 246 -10.28 -16.74 -19.14
C GLN A 246 -9.41 -16.83 -17.88
N VAL A 247 -8.54 -15.84 -17.62
CA VAL A 247 -7.59 -15.86 -16.50
C VAL A 247 -8.03 -15.01 -15.31
N ASN A 248 -9.24 -14.42 -15.39
CA ASN A 248 -9.81 -13.51 -14.40
C ASN A 248 -8.84 -12.37 -14.01
N SER A 249 -8.25 -11.71 -15.02
CA SER A 249 -7.38 -10.54 -14.82
C SER A 249 -8.05 -9.24 -15.27
N PRO A 250 -7.72 -8.10 -14.63
CA PRO A 250 -8.35 -6.83 -14.97
C PRO A 250 -7.82 -6.28 -16.30
N PHE A 251 -8.64 -5.46 -16.97
CA PHE A 251 -8.25 -4.61 -18.08
C PHE A 251 -7.76 -3.26 -17.53
N LEU A 252 -6.47 -2.95 -17.72
CA LEU A 252 -5.90 -1.72 -17.17
C LEU A 252 -5.97 -0.56 -18.16
N ILE A 253 -6.40 0.61 -17.69
CA ILE A 253 -6.44 1.84 -18.47
C ILE A 253 -5.61 2.96 -17.86
N ASN A 254 -4.99 3.75 -18.72
CA ASN A 254 -4.34 5.01 -18.40
C ASN A 254 -5.32 6.13 -18.78
N ALA A 255 -6.00 6.70 -17.78
CA ALA A 255 -7.13 7.60 -17.98
C ALA A 255 -6.80 9.01 -17.48
N TYR A 256 -6.73 9.97 -18.39
CA TYR A 256 -6.31 11.34 -18.10
C TYR A 256 -7.34 12.35 -18.63
N PRO A 257 -8.24 12.87 -17.77
CA PRO A 257 -9.10 14.01 -18.08
C PRO A 257 -8.33 15.25 -18.57
N TYR A 258 -7.08 15.40 -18.09
CA TYR A 258 -6.16 16.47 -18.50
C TYR A 258 -6.05 16.59 -20.03
N PHE A 259 -5.89 15.49 -20.77
CA PHE A 259 -5.68 15.57 -22.22
C PHE A 259 -6.90 16.11 -22.96
N ALA A 260 -8.12 15.76 -22.53
CA ALA A 260 -9.34 16.30 -23.12
C ALA A 260 -9.45 17.82 -22.93
N TYR A 261 -9.11 18.32 -21.74
CA TYR A 261 -9.07 19.76 -21.47
C TYR A 261 -7.95 20.47 -22.21
N LYS A 262 -6.75 19.90 -22.22
CA LYS A 262 -5.59 20.44 -22.94
C LYS A 262 -5.90 20.63 -24.43
N ASP A 263 -6.58 19.67 -25.05
CA ASP A 263 -6.88 19.69 -26.48
C ASP A 263 -8.04 20.65 -26.83
N ASN A 264 -9.05 20.79 -25.94
CA ASN A 264 -10.23 21.61 -26.19
C ASN A 264 -10.66 22.46 -24.97
N PRO A 265 -9.84 23.40 -24.48
CA PRO A 265 -10.10 24.14 -23.24
C PRO A 265 -11.30 25.11 -23.34
N GLY A 266 -11.76 25.41 -24.56
CA GLY A 266 -12.96 26.22 -24.81
C GLY A 266 -14.27 25.43 -24.77
N GLU A 267 -14.22 24.10 -24.89
CA GLU A 267 -15.42 23.24 -24.94
C GLU A 267 -15.51 22.32 -23.72
N VAL A 268 -14.38 21.87 -23.18
CA VAL A 268 -14.32 21.02 -21.98
C VAL A 268 -14.25 21.91 -20.74
N PRO A 269 -15.28 21.94 -19.87
CA PRO A 269 -15.24 22.77 -18.67
C PRO A 269 -14.15 22.30 -17.71
N LEU A 270 -13.34 23.23 -17.21
CA LEU A 270 -12.23 22.91 -16.31
C LEU A 270 -12.72 22.25 -15.03
N GLU A 271 -13.83 22.75 -14.49
CA GLU A 271 -14.48 22.22 -13.29
C GLU A 271 -14.92 20.76 -13.45
N TYR A 272 -15.33 20.34 -14.65
CA TYR A 272 -15.74 18.97 -14.95
C TYR A 272 -14.57 17.97 -14.94
N VAL A 273 -13.39 18.41 -15.37
CA VAL A 273 -12.19 17.57 -15.37
C VAL A 273 -11.40 17.63 -14.06
N LEU A 274 -11.69 18.59 -13.19
CA LEU A 274 -11.07 18.75 -11.86
C LEU A 274 -11.94 18.27 -10.70
N PHE A 275 -13.07 17.59 -10.96
CA PHE A 275 -14.05 17.15 -9.94
C PHE A 275 -14.60 18.31 -9.09
N GLN A 276 -14.67 19.51 -9.64
CA GLN A 276 -15.24 20.68 -8.97
C GLN A 276 -16.75 20.77 -9.23
N PRO A 277 -17.54 21.48 -8.40
CA PRO A 277 -18.96 21.66 -8.64
C PRO A 277 -19.25 22.21 -10.04
N ASN A 278 -20.04 21.48 -10.83
CA ASN A 278 -20.36 21.82 -12.20
C ASN A 278 -21.71 21.22 -12.62
N SER A 279 -22.19 21.53 -13.83
CA SER A 279 -23.47 20.99 -14.33
C SER A 279 -23.42 19.51 -14.74
N GLY A 280 -22.22 18.96 -14.92
CA GLY A 280 -21.96 17.63 -15.42
C GLY A 280 -22.47 17.42 -16.84
N MET A 281 -22.58 16.16 -17.24
CA MET A 281 -23.26 15.75 -18.45
C MET A 281 -24.26 14.63 -18.16
N VAL A 282 -25.38 14.62 -18.88
CA VAL A 282 -26.37 13.54 -18.82
C VAL A 282 -26.24 12.69 -20.07
N ASP A 283 -25.99 11.41 -19.88
CA ASP A 283 -25.91 10.44 -20.95
C ASP A 283 -27.29 10.27 -21.58
N SER A 284 -27.41 10.58 -22.86
CA SER A 284 -28.71 10.68 -23.55
C SER A 284 -29.41 9.33 -23.77
N VAL A 285 -28.70 8.22 -23.60
CA VAL A 285 -29.24 6.87 -23.79
C VAL A 285 -29.66 6.26 -22.45
N THR A 286 -28.81 6.42 -21.43
CA THR A 286 -28.99 5.78 -20.12
C THR A 286 -29.60 6.70 -19.06
N ASN A 287 -29.62 8.01 -19.31
CA ASN A 287 -29.96 9.07 -18.35
C ASN A 287 -29.05 9.12 -17.11
N LEU A 288 -27.88 8.47 -17.17
CA LEU A 288 -26.89 8.56 -16.11
C LEU A 288 -26.24 9.95 -16.13
N HIS A 289 -26.13 10.57 -14.96
CA HIS A 289 -25.44 11.85 -14.80
C HIS A 289 -24.00 11.60 -14.37
N TYR A 290 -23.07 12.24 -15.08
CA TYR A 290 -21.65 12.24 -14.78
C TYR A 290 -21.26 13.65 -14.39
N ASP A 291 -20.89 13.84 -13.13
CA ASP A 291 -20.42 15.12 -12.59
C ASP A 291 -18.90 15.32 -12.78
N ASN A 292 -18.19 14.30 -13.25
CA ASN A 292 -16.76 14.37 -13.57
C ASN A 292 -16.40 13.53 -14.80
N MET A 293 -15.31 13.91 -15.49
CA MET A 293 -14.88 13.23 -16.71
C MET A 293 -14.25 11.85 -16.47
N LEU A 294 -13.57 11.63 -15.34
CA LEU A 294 -12.92 10.34 -15.09
C LEU A 294 -13.95 9.20 -15.04
N ASP A 295 -15.09 9.41 -14.38
CA ASP A 295 -16.19 8.45 -14.37
C ASP A 295 -16.75 8.18 -15.77
N ALA A 296 -16.92 9.24 -16.57
CA ALA A 296 -17.38 9.12 -17.95
C ALA A 296 -16.39 8.31 -18.81
N GLN A 297 -15.08 8.52 -18.63
CA GLN A 297 -14.04 7.76 -19.32
C GLN A 297 -14.04 6.27 -18.93
N ILE A 298 -14.17 5.96 -17.64
CA ILE A 298 -14.24 4.57 -17.15
C ILE A 298 -15.48 3.87 -17.72
N ASP A 299 -16.64 4.51 -17.67
CA ASP A 299 -17.88 3.92 -18.15
C ASP A 299 -17.93 3.80 -19.69
N ALA A 300 -17.26 4.69 -20.42
CA ALA A 300 -17.04 4.52 -21.86
C ALA A 300 -16.22 3.27 -22.18
N VAL A 301 -15.20 2.94 -21.37
CA VAL A 301 -14.43 1.70 -21.53
C VAL A 301 -15.29 0.48 -21.19
N TYR A 302 -16.08 0.52 -20.11
CA TYR A 302 -17.01 -0.57 -19.79
C TYR A 302 -18.05 -0.79 -20.92
N ALA A 303 -18.57 0.29 -21.50
CA ALA A 303 -19.47 0.20 -22.65
C ALA A 303 -18.78 -0.43 -23.87
N ALA A 304 -17.52 -0.06 -24.15
CA ALA A 304 -16.74 -0.63 -25.25
C ALA A 304 -16.46 -2.13 -25.06
N ILE A 305 -16.10 -2.55 -23.84
CA ILE A 305 -15.91 -3.96 -23.48
C ILE A 305 -17.22 -4.74 -23.64
N LYS A 306 -18.34 -4.15 -23.20
CA LYS A 306 -19.68 -4.73 -23.37
C LYS A 306 -20.08 -4.88 -24.83
N ALA A 307 -19.75 -3.90 -25.67
CA ALA A 307 -19.99 -3.96 -27.12
C ALA A 307 -19.21 -5.11 -27.80
N MET A 308 -18.07 -5.50 -27.22
CA MET A 308 -17.27 -6.66 -27.64
C MET A 308 -17.72 -8.00 -27.00
N GLY A 309 -18.87 -8.00 -26.30
CA GLY A 309 -19.49 -9.21 -25.75
C GLY A 309 -19.02 -9.60 -24.35
N HIS A 310 -18.26 -8.74 -23.66
CA HIS A 310 -17.73 -9.02 -22.32
C HIS A 310 -18.42 -8.17 -21.24
N THR A 311 -18.85 -8.81 -20.16
CA THR A 311 -19.40 -8.13 -18.96
C THR A 311 -18.71 -8.56 -17.67
N ASP A 312 -17.75 -9.47 -17.81
CA ASP A 312 -17.02 -10.23 -16.81
C ASP A 312 -15.58 -9.72 -16.62
N VAL A 313 -15.14 -8.75 -17.43
CA VAL A 313 -13.82 -8.12 -17.33
C VAL A 313 -13.93 -6.84 -16.50
N GLU A 314 -13.21 -6.80 -15.39
CA GLU A 314 -13.08 -5.61 -14.53
C GLU A 314 -12.13 -4.59 -15.16
N VAL A 315 -12.47 -3.30 -15.08
CA VAL A 315 -11.59 -2.19 -15.50
C VAL A 315 -10.94 -1.58 -14.27
N ARG A 316 -9.61 -1.40 -14.29
CA ARG A 316 -8.86 -0.66 -13.25
C ARG A 316 -7.99 0.42 -13.88
N ILE A 317 -7.73 1.49 -13.14
CA ILE A 317 -6.95 2.62 -13.63
C ILE A 317 -5.49 2.43 -13.22
N SER A 318 -4.64 2.15 -14.20
CA SER A 318 -3.22 1.97 -13.97
C SER A 318 -2.43 3.27 -13.98
N GLU A 319 -3.02 4.35 -14.47
CA GLU A 319 -2.48 5.71 -14.42
C GLU A 319 -3.59 6.75 -14.50
N THR A 320 -3.49 7.77 -13.67
CA THR A 320 -4.21 9.04 -13.84
C THR A 320 -3.49 10.12 -13.06
N GLY A 321 -3.51 11.36 -13.55
CA GLY A 321 -2.81 12.48 -12.91
C GLY A 321 -2.97 13.77 -13.69
N TRP A 322 -2.31 14.81 -13.19
CA TRP A 322 -2.37 16.14 -13.80
C TRP A 322 -1.01 16.84 -13.65
N PRO A 323 -0.43 17.39 -14.74
CA PRO A 323 0.90 17.99 -14.69
C PRO A 323 0.86 19.37 -14.03
N SER A 324 1.85 19.65 -13.20
CA SER A 324 2.02 20.94 -12.50
C SER A 324 2.64 22.04 -13.36
N LYS A 325 3.18 21.70 -14.52
CA LYS A 325 3.81 22.64 -15.45
C LYS A 325 3.86 22.04 -16.84
N GLY A 326 3.50 22.81 -17.86
CA GLY A 326 3.56 22.40 -19.26
C GLY A 326 4.19 23.45 -20.16
N ASP A 327 4.29 23.13 -21.45
CA ASP A 327 4.67 24.06 -22.51
C ASP A 327 3.56 25.10 -22.73
N PRO A 328 3.81 26.21 -23.44
CA PRO A 328 2.81 27.27 -23.64
C PRO A 328 1.48 26.81 -24.27
N ASN A 329 1.48 25.69 -25.00
CA ASN A 329 0.29 25.09 -25.62
C ASN A 329 -0.37 24.00 -24.76
N GLU A 330 0.10 23.79 -23.53
CA GLU A 330 -0.40 22.77 -22.62
C GLU A 330 -1.35 23.39 -21.59
N ALA A 331 -2.53 23.79 -22.06
CA ALA A 331 -3.52 24.49 -21.25
C ALA A 331 -3.88 23.69 -19.99
N GLY A 332 -3.92 24.38 -18.85
CA GLY A 332 -4.30 23.81 -17.57
C GLY A 332 -3.16 23.16 -16.77
N ALA A 333 -1.95 23.01 -17.32
CA ALA A 333 -0.80 22.45 -16.61
C ALA A 333 -0.21 23.47 -15.60
N THR A 334 -0.81 23.55 -14.41
CA THR A 334 -0.41 24.44 -13.32
C THR A 334 -0.36 23.69 -11.98
N PRO A 335 0.43 24.15 -10.99
CA PRO A 335 0.46 23.50 -9.68
C PRO A 335 -0.89 23.55 -8.97
N GLU A 336 -1.68 24.61 -9.19
CA GLU A 336 -3.03 24.76 -8.65
C GLU A 336 -3.98 23.70 -9.20
N ASN A 337 -4.05 23.53 -10.52
CA ASN A 337 -4.92 22.52 -11.12
C ASN A 337 -4.46 21.09 -10.79
N ALA A 338 -3.14 20.86 -10.71
CA ALA A 338 -2.62 19.56 -10.29
C ALA A 338 -3.00 19.22 -8.83
N GLY A 339 -2.92 20.20 -7.93
CA GLY A 339 -3.38 20.08 -6.56
C GLY A 339 -4.88 19.82 -6.46
N LEU A 340 -5.69 20.53 -7.24
CA LEU A 340 -7.14 20.31 -7.30
C LEU A 340 -7.50 18.92 -7.84
N TYR A 341 -6.90 18.50 -8.96
CA TYR A 341 -7.17 17.20 -9.57
C TYR A 341 -6.82 16.06 -8.62
N ASN A 342 -5.56 15.99 -8.17
CA ASN A 342 -5.08 14.89 -7.34
C ASN A 342 -5.73 14.92 -5.94
N GLY A 343 -5.96 16.11 -5.37
CA GLY A 343 -6.67 16.25 -4.10
C GLY A 343 -8.13 15.78 -4.15
N ASN A 344 -8.87 16.15 -5.20
CA ASN A 344 -10.24 15.71 -5.36
C ASN A 344 -10.34 14.24 -5.77
N LEU A 345 -9.37 13.72 -6.52
CA LEU A 345 -9.25 12.29 -6.79
C LEU A 345 -9.13 11.49 -5.48
N MET A 346 -8.29 11.93 -4.55
CA MET A 346 -8.17 11.28 -3.24
C MET A 346 -9.50 11.32 -2.48
N ARG A 347 -10.19 12.46 -2.48
CA ARG A 347 -11.52 12.58 -1.85
C ARG A 347 -12.53 11.62 -2.47
N LYS A 348 -12.56 11.50 -3.79
CA LYS A 348 -13.42 10.55 -4.51
C LYS A 348 -13.13 9.10 -4.09
N LEU A 349 -11.87 8.73 -3.95
CA LEU A 349 -11.49 7.40 -3.47
C LEU A 349 -11.93 7.17 -2.01
N GLU A 350 -11.96 8.21 -1.17
CA GLU A 350 -12.41 8.11 0.23
C GLU A 350 -13.92 7.82 0.32
N GLU A 351 -14.71 8.27 -0.66
CA GLU A 351 -16.14 7.99 -0.73
C GLU A 351 -16.46 6.51 -1.01
N ARG A 352 -15.50 5.75 -1.55
CA ARG A 352 -15.66 4.33 -1.92
C ARG A 352 -16.85 4.06 -2.84
N LYS A 353 -17.21 5.04 -3.67
CA LYS A 353 -18.25 4.90 -4.69
C LYS A 353 -17.62 4.53 -6.03
N GLY A 354 -18.32 3.67 -6.77
CA GLY A 354 -18.01 3.42 -8.17
C GLY A 354 -18.40 4.58 -9.08
N THR A 355 -18.46 4.28 -10.37
CA THR A 355 -18.96 5.18 -11.41
C THR A 355 -20.49 5.14 -11.50
N PRO A 356 -21.15 6.08 -12.21
CA PRO A 356 -22.59 6.03 -12.43
C PRO A 356 -23.12 4.70 -13.02
N ALA A 357 -22.43 4.09 -13.98
CA ALA A 357 -22.84 2.81 -14.57
C ALA A 357 -22.41 1.58 -13.74
N LYS A 358 -21.43 1.73 -12.84
CA LYS A 358 -20.91 0.66 -11.97
C LYS A 358 -20.78 1.11 -10.50
N PRO A 359 -21.88 1.54 -9.83
CA PRO A 359 -21.80 2.19 -8.52
C PRO A 359 -21.29 1.28 -7.39
N SER A 360 -21.43 -0.05 -7.56
CA SER A 360 -21.01 -1.06 -6.59
C SER A 360 -19.58 -1.59 -6.79
N VAL A 361 -18.89 -1.17 -7.86
CA VAL A 361 -17.51 -1.58 -8.15
C VAL A 361 -16.59 -0.45 -7.69
N PRO A 362 -15.77 -0.64 -6.65
CA PRO A 362 -14.83 0.37 -6.20
C PRO A 362 -13.87 0.77 -7.32
N ILE A 363 -13.51 2.05 -7.37
CA ILE A 363 -12.55 2.54 -8.35
C ILE A 363 -11.13 2.31 -7.81
N ASP A 364 -10.39 1.45 -8.48
CA ASP A 364 -8.99 1.15 -8.18
C ASP A 364 -8.05 1.98 -9.05
N ILE A 365 -7.17 2.77 -8.42
CA ILE A 365 -6.35 3.79 -9.10
C ILE A 365 -4.89 3.69 -8.69
N TYR A 366 -4.03 3.87 -9.70
CA TYR A 366 -2.63 4.27 -9.53
C TYR A 366 -2.45 5.72 -9.98
N VAL A 367 -2.01 6.58 -9.05
CA VAL A 367 -1.77 8.00 -9.30
C VAL A 367 -0.43 8.17 -10.00
N PHE A 368 -0.46 8.86 -11.14
CA PHE A 368 0.70 9.20 -11.95
C PHE A 368 1.13 10.64 -11.64
N ALA A 369 2.28 10.88 -11.01
CA ALA A 369 3.24 9.89 -10.48
C ALA A 369 3.85 10.35 -9.15
N LEU A 370 4.66 9.50 -8.52
CA LEU A 370 5.30 9.84 -7.25
C LEU A 370 6.24 11.04 -7.36
N PHE A 371 7.13 11.06 -8.36
CA PHE A 371 8.13 12.11 -8.53
C PHE A 371 8.03 12.79 -9.89
N ASN A 372 8.52 14.03 -9.97
CA ASN A 372 8.88 14.65 -11.24
C ASN A 372 10.07 13.90 -11.85
N GLU A 373 9.95 13.52 -13.12
CA GLU A 373 10.92 12.68 -13.82
C GLU A 373 11.66 13.49 -14.90
N ASP A 374 12.85 14.00 -14.58
CA ASP A 374 13.54 15.02 -15.37
C ASP A 374 14.07 14.56 -16.74
N LEU A 375 14.20 13.25 -16.95
CA LEU A 375 14.65 12.67 -18.22
C LEU A 375 13.51 12.21 -19.13
N LYS A 376 12.24 12.39 -18.74
CA LYS A 376 11.11 12.01 -19.62
C LYS A 376 11.14 12.83 -20.92
N PRO A 377 11.08 12.17 -22.08
CA PRO A 377 11.04 12.84 -23.38
C PRO A 377 9.68 13.52 -23.60
N GLY A 378 9.58 14.35 -24.64
CA GLY A 378 8.32 14.99 -25.03
C GLY A 378 8.09 16.35 -24.37
N PRO A 379 6.83 16.81 -24.28
CA PRO A 379 6.50 18.17 -23.83
C PRO A 379 6.86 18.39 -22.35
N ALA A 380 6.87 19.65 -21.91
CA ALA A 380 7.24 19.98 -20.53
C ALA A 380 6.36 19.30 -19.47
N SER A 381 5.07 19.05 -19.76
CA SER A 381 4.18 18.31 -18.85
C SER A 381 4.74 16.96 -18.41
N GLU A 382 5.38 16.21 -19.30
CA GLU A 382 5.90 14.87 -19.03
C GLU A 382 6.89 14.84 -17.86
N ARG A 383 7.61 15.94 -17.61
CA ARG A 383 8.60 16.07 -16.53
C ARG A 383 7.99 16.59 -15.22
N ASN A 384 6.68 16.86 -15.18
CA ASN A 384 6.03 17.65 -14.13
C ASN A 384 4.74 17.03 -13.57
N TYR A 385 4.54 15.71 -13.70
CA TYR A 385 3.39 14.97 -13.12
C TYR A 385 3.55 14.57 -11.65
N GLY A 386 4.74 14.74 -11.08
CA GLY A 386 5.06 14.30 -9.73
C GLY A 386 4.20 14.93 -8.66
N LEU A 387 3.80 14.13 -7.66
CA LEU A 387 3.35 14.64 -6.36
C LEU A 387 4.51 15.30 -5.60
N TYR A 388 5.73 14.80 -5.81
CA TYR A 388 6.96 15.26 -5.16
C TYR A 388 8.02 15.70 -6.17
N TYR A 389 8.82 16.68 -5.77
CA TYR A 389 10.14 16.87 -6.34
C TYR A 389 11.08 15.74 -5.90
N PRO A 390 12.17 15.49 -6.64
CA PRO A 390 13.15 14.46 -6.28
C PRO A 390 13.84 14.68 -4.92
N ASP A 391 13.84 15.90 -4.38
CA ASP A 391 14.33 16.18 -3.02
C ASP A 391 13.35 15.77 -1.92
N GLY A 392 12.16 15.29 -2.30
CA GLY A 392 11.10 14.87 -1.39
C GLY A 392 10.24 16.00 -0.83
N THR A 393 10.37 17.21 -1.38
CA THR A 393 9.40 18.29 -1.15
C THR A 393 8.18 18.10 -2.06
N PRO A 394 6.95 18.24 -1.55
CA PRO A 394 5.76 18.21 -2.39
C PRO A 394 5.70 19.36 -3.38
N VAL A 395 5.24 19.07 -4.60
CA VAL A 395 5.12 20.06 -5.68
C VAL A 395 3.96 21.04 -5.44
N TYR A 396 2.88 20.54 -4.86
CA TYR A 396 1.66 21.29 -4.56
C TYR A 396 0.95 20.68 -3.34
N ASP A 397 -0.02 21.42 -2.80
CA ASP A 397 -0.92 20.93 -1.76
C ASP A 397 -2.06 20.12 -2.41
N ILE A 398 -2.33 18.91 -1.89
CA ILE A 398 -3.44 18.04 -2.32
C ILE A 398 -4.70 18.27 -1.47
N GLY A 399 -4.69 19.24 -0.56
CA GLY A 399 -5.85 19.61 0.24
C GLY A 399 -6.09 18.66 1.43
N PHE A 400 -7.33 18.21 1.59
CA PHE A 400 -7.87 17.63 2.83
C PHE A 400 -6.92 16.63 3.52
N LYS A 401 -6.60 16.88 4.81
CA LYS A 401 -5.57 16.26 5.69
C LYS A 401 -4.15 16.86 5.63
N GLY A 402 -3.94 17.93 4.87
CA GLY A 402 -2.74 18.75 4.92
C GLY A 402 -1.69 18.35 3.87
N TYR A 403 -0.75 19.28 3.64
CA TYR A 403 0.41 19.13 2.75
C TYR A 403 1.02 17.72 2.86
N LEU A 404 1.33 17.11 1.72
CA LEU A 404 2.06 15.86 1.64
C LEU A 404 3.28 15.92 2.59
N PRO A 405 3.55 14.89 3.42
CA PRO A 405 4.69 14.93 4.32
C PRO A 405 5.98 15.07 3.51
N GLN A 406 6.83 16.02 3.89
CA GLN A 406 8.18 16.12 3.33
C GLN A 406 8.97 14.86 3.68
N LEU A 407 9.83 14.42 2.76
CA LEU A 407 10.82 13.39 3.07
C LEU A 407 11.90 13.97 3.99
N ILE A 408 11.76 13.78 5.30
CA ILE A 408 12.76 14.25 6.26
C ILE A 408 13.96 13.28 6.24
N PHE A 409 15.12 13.76 5.79
CA PHE A 409 16.38 13.03 5.87
C PHE A 409 16.97 13.06 7.29
N THR A 410 16.29 12.49 8.28
CA THR A 410 16.92 12.29 9.60
C THR A 410 17.80 11.06 9.55
N ALA A 411 19.13 11.25 9.57
CA ALA A 411 20.06 10.26 10.07
C ALA A 411 19.86 10.16 11.59
N ASP A 412 18.76 9.57 12.05
CA ASP A 412 18.65 8.94 13.37
C ASP A 412 17.30 8.27 13.56
N SER A 413 17.35 6.95 13.77
CA SER A 413 16.20 6.13 14.11
C SER A 413 15.81 6.36 15.57
N ASN A 414 14.94 7.32 15.85
CA ASN A 414 14.27 7.36 17.16
C ASN A 414 13.12 6.34 17.22
N LYS A 415 13.47 5.05 17.15
CA LYS A 415 12.59 3.93 17.54
C LYS A 415 12.53 3.74 19.07
N ASN A 416 13.18 4.60 19.85
CA ASN A 416 13.43 4.37 21.28
C ASN A 416 12.32 4.87 22.22
N ASN A 417 11.37 5.69 21.78
CA ASN A 417 10.44 6.33 22.72
C ASN A 417 9.28 5.43 23.18
N VAL A 418 8.78 4.53 22.32
CA VAL A 418 7.65 3.65 22.69
C VAL A 418 8.10 2.49 23.58
N LEU A 419 9.26 1.87 23.28
CA LEU A 419 9.86 0.85 24.16
C LEU A 419 10.34 1.43 25.49
N SER A 420 10.80 2.69 25.51
CA SER A 420 11.26 3.36 26.74
C SER A 420 10.11 3.54 27.75
N ILE A 421 8.94 3.98 27.29
CA ILE A 421 7.74 4.13 28.14
C ILE A 421 7.27 2.75 28.66
N PHE A 422 7.33 1.72 27.82
CA PHE A 422 6.94 0.36 28.19
C PHE A 422 7.88 -0.25 29.25
N ASN A 423 9.19 -0.14 29.05
CA ASN A 423 10.19 -0.59 30.03
C ASN A 423 10.08 0.20 31.35
N PHE A 424 9.77 1.50 31.27
CA PHE A 424 9.56 2.33 32.45
C PHE A 424 8.33 1.91 33.26
N LEU A 425 7.21 1.56 32.59
CA LEU A 425 6.01 1.07 33.25
C LEU A 425 6.22 -0.31 33.90
N ILE A 426 6.91 -1.23 33.22
CA ILE A 426 7.29 -2.53 33.82
C ILE A 426 8.17 -2.30 35.05
N PHE A 427 9.17 -1.43 34.95
CA PHE A 427 10.06 -1.10 36.08
C PHE A 427 9.29 -0.54 37.28
N LEU A 428 8.37 0.41 37.06
CA LEU A 428 7.51 0.94 38.14
C LEU A 428 6.64 -0.15 38.78
N THR A 429 6.14 -1.09 37.98
CA THR A 429 5.31 -2.19 38.48
C THR A 429 6.13 -3.14 39.35
N LEU A 430 7.34 -3.51 38.91
CA LEU A 430 8.28 -4.34 39.67
C LEU A 430 8.74 -3.65 40.96
N GLN A 431 9.02 -2.34 40.89
CA GLN A 431 9.43 -1.56 42.06
C GLN A 431 8.30 -1.45 43.09
N HIS A 432 7.06 -1.27 42.66
CA HIS A 432 5.90 -1.29 43.56
C HIS A 432 5.72 -2.66 44.25
N MET A 433 5.88 -3.78 43.50
CA MET A 433 5.84 -5.12 44.10
C MET A 433 6.96 -5.32 45.14
N HIS A 434 8.16 -4.82 44.86
CA HIS A 434 9.30 -4.91 45.77
C HIS A 434 9.08 -4.10 47.06
N GLU A 435 8.54 -2.89 46.97
CA GLU A 435 8.20 -2.10 48.16
C GLU A 435 7.12 -2.75 49.03
N GLU A 436 6.07 -3.31 48.42
CA GLU A 436 5.05 -4.04 49.15
C GLU A 436 5.61 -5.32 49.80
N PHE A 437 6.55 -5.99 49.14
CA PHE A 437 7.26 -7.14 49.72
C PHE A 437 8.07 -6.76 50.97
N LEU A 438 8.83 -5.67 50.92
CA LEU A 438 9.59 -5.17 52.07
C LEU A 438 8.70 -4.73 53.24
N LYS A 439 7.47 -4.26 52.97
CA LYS A 439 6.47 -3.94 54.02
C LYS A 439 5.88 -5.19 54.68
N ILE A 440 5.95 -6.36 54.04
CA ILE A 440 5.50 -7.64 54.61
C ILE A 440 6.66 -8.32 55.36
N PHE A 441 7.90 -8.17 54.90
CA PHE A 441 9.10 -8.79 55.47
C PHE A 441 10.20 -7.76 55.76
N PRO A 442 10.07 -6.93 56.81
CA PRO A 442 10.98 -5.82 57.08
C PRO A 442 12.41 -6.23 57.47
N GLY A 443 12.66 -7.53 57.73
CA GLY A 443 13.96 -8.08 58.12
C GLY A 443 14.85 -8.61 56.98
N GLN A 444 14.43 -8.51 55.71
CA GLN A 444 15.19 -9.07 54.57
C GLN A 444 15.93 -8.04 53.70
N LYS A 445 16.25 -6.85 54.24
CA LYS A 445 16.96 -5.80 53.49
C LYS A 445 18.36 -6.18 52.96
N GLU A 446 18.95 -7.30 53.38
CA GLU A 446 20.34 -7.67 53.03
C GLU A 446 20.50 -8.79 52.00
N PHE A 447 19.43 -9.34 51.40
CA PHE A 447 19.55 -10.57 50.58
C PHE A 447 19.61 -10.40 49.05
N TYR A 448 19.64 -9.18 48.51
CA TYR A 448 19.68 -8.95 47.05
C TYR A 448 20.75 -7.94 46.58
N SER A 449 21.93 -7.95 47.19
CA SER A 449 23.12 -7.25 46.63
C SER A 449 23.99 -8.14 45.73
N LEU A 450 23.49 -9.30 45.29
CA LEU A 450 24.26 -10.31 44.54
C LEU A 450 23.49 -10.83 43.33
N THR A 451 23.10 -9.95 42.41
CA THR A 451 22.90 -10.23 40.98
C THR A 451 22.85 -8.90 40.24
N ALA A 452 24.01 -8.25 40.15
CA ALA A 452 24.27 -7.15 39.23
C ALA A 452 25.60 -7.46 38.54
N GLU A 453 25.58 -8.45 37.65
CA GLU A 453 26.55 -8.68 36.56
C GLU A 453 25.80 -9.28 35.38
#